data_AF-A0A833D0L3-F1
#
_entry.id   AF-A0A833D0L3-F1
#
_cell.length_a   1.000
_cell.length_b   1.000
_cell.length_c   1.000
_cell.angle_alpha   90.00
_cell.angle_beta   90.00
_cell.angle_gamma   90.00
#
_symmetry.space_group_name_H-M   'P 1'
#
loop_
_entity.id
_entity.type
_entity.pdbx_description
1 polymer ?
#
loop_
_entity_poly.entity_id
_entity_poly.type
_entity_poly.pdbx_seq_one_letter_code
_entity_poly.pdbx_strand_id
1 'polypeptide(L)'
;MHQKVILSSISSDSHVWNLIYLQLLLEELNFEVINLGPSVATQDLVKAYHRHKPEHLVISSVNGHGYIKGIEIIRAVRQMNLLKNMKVVIGGKLSVNGMISNEQIRNLHEEGFDGVFVKSTAIEEFRYYMQGKNRLMRVV
;
A
#
# COMPACT_ATOMS: atom_id res chain seq x y z
N MET A 1 7.66 9.12 19.34
CA MET A 1 6.46 9.42 18.53
C MET A 1 6.25 8.24 17.59
N HIS A 2 5.02 7.74 17.46
CA HIS A 2 4.71 6.65 16.53
C HIS A 2 4.72 7.19 15.10
N GLN A 3 5.18 6.38 14.15
CA GLN A 3 5.04 6.71 12.72
C GLN A 3 3.57 6.55 12.32
N LYS A 4 3.09 7.43 11.45
CA LYS A 4 1.72 7.42 10.95
C LYS A 4 1.63 6.72 9.61
N VAL A 5 0.59 5.89 9.48
CA VAL A 5 0.28 5.16 8.25
C VAL A 5 -1.14 5.50 7.84
N ILE A 6 -1.33 5.95 6.60
CA ILE A 6 -2.65 5.87 5.98
C ILE A 6 -2.84 4.45 5.46
N LEU A 7 -3.93 3.81 5.88
CA LEU A 7 -4.39 2.54 5.35
C LEU A 7 -5.68 2.78 4.56
N SER A 8 -5.71 2.29 3.31
CA SER A 8 -6.84 2.49 2.43
C SER A 8 -6.97 1.33 1.45
N SER A 9 -8.18 1.16 0.94
CA SER A 9 -8.41 0.45 -0.31
C SER A 9 -8.41 1.40 -1.51
N ILE A 10 -8.68 0.85 -2.69
CA ILE A 10 -8.92 1.61 -3.92
C ILE A 10 -10.41 1.93 -4.10
N SER A 11 -10.72 2.88 -4.98
CA SER A 11 -12.09 3.07 -5.48
C SER A 11 -12.66 1.75 -6.00
N SER A 12 -13.95 1.49 -5.78
CA SER A 12 -14.69 0.26 -6.13
C SER A 12 -14.40 -0.99 -5.29
N ASP A 13 -13.46 -0.94 -4.34
CA ASP A 13 -13.15 -2.08 -3.48
C ASP A 13 -13.86 -1.96 -2.13
N SER A 14 -15.00 -2.66 -1.99
CA SER A 14 -15.83 -2.62 -0.78
C SER A 14 -15.38 -3.59 0.32
N HIS A 15 -14.27 -4.30 0.13
CA HIS A 15 -13.80 -5.28 1.11
C HIS A 15 -13.20 -4.58 2.34
N VAL A 16 -13.57 -5.09 3.52
CA VAL A 16 -13.21 -4.46 4.81
C VAL A 16 -12.30 -5.33 5.67
N TRP A 17 -12.38 -6.66 5.56
CA TRP A 17 -11.62 -7.56 6.43
C TRP A 17 -10.11 -7.45 6.25
N ASN A 18 -9.65 -7.26 5.02
CA ASN A 18 -8.24 -6.98 4.72
C ASN A 18 -7.75 -5.70 5.40
N LEU A 19 -8.60 -4.66 5.48
CA LEU A 19 -8.25 -3.39 6.13
C LEU A 19 -8.23 -3.53 7.65
N ILE A 20 -9.21 -4.21 8.24
CA ILE A 20 -9.23 -4.46 9.69
C ILE A 20 -8.00 -5.28 10.10
N TYR A 21 -7.71 -6.35 9.36
CA TYR A 21 -6.53 -7.18 9.61
C TYR A 21 -5.21 -6.37 9.54
N LEU A 22 -5.03 -5.59 8.47
CA LEU A 22 -3.82 -4.78 8.30
C LEU A 22 -3.71 -3.67 9.33
N GLN A 23 -4.83 -3.09 9.79
CA GLN A 23 -4.81 -2.12 10.88
C GLN A 23 -4.28 -2.75 12.16
N LEU A 24 -4.83 -3.90 12.59
CA LEU A 24 -4.36 -4.61 13.79
C LEU A 24 -2.88 -4.96 13.69
N LEU A 25 -2.43 -5.46 12.52
CA LEU A 25 -1.02 -5.77 12.27
C LEU A 25 -0.13 -4.52 12.38
N LEU A 26 -0.52 -3.40 11.78
CA LEU A 26 0.25 -2.16 11.84
C LEU A 26 0.30 -1.56 13.25
N GLU A 27 -0.81 -1.63 13.99
CA GLU A 27 -0.88 -1.22 15.40
C GLU A 27 0.02 -2.10 16.27
N GLU A 28 0.08 -3.41 16.04
CA GLU A 28 1.05 -4.33 16.70
C GLU A 28 2.50 -3.94 16.41
N LEU A 29 2.77 -3.37 15.23
CA LEU A 29 4.07 -2.85 14.84
C LEU A 29 4.34 -1.41 15.34
N ASN A 30 3.51 -0.88 16.24
CA ASN A 30 3.58 0.47 16.83
C ASN A 30 3.39 1.63 15.83
N PHE A 31 2.59 1.44 14.79
CA PHE A 31 2.14 2.54 13.93
C PHE A 31 0.85 3.18 14.45
N GLU A 32 0.72 4.49 14.26
CA GLU A 32 -0.57 5.19 14.36
C GLU A 32 -1.30 5.05 13.03
N VAL A 33 -2.40 4.30 12.99
CA VAL A 33 -3.10 3.97 11.74
C VAL A 33 -4.28 4.92 11.50
N ILE A 34 -4.24 5.60 10.36
CA ILE A 34 -5.35 6.37 9.81
C ILE A 34 -6.03 5.50 8.75
N ASN A 35 -6.99 4.68 9.19
CA ASN A 35 -7.73 3.81 8.29
C ASN A 35 -8.89 4.59 7.62
N LEU A 36 -8.78 4.81 6.32
CA LEU A 36 -9.80 5.51 5.53
C LEU A 36 -10.94 4.59 5.08
N GLY A 37 -10.80 3.28 5.26
CA GLY A 37 -11.82 2.30 4.95
C GLY A 37 -11.87 1.86 3.48
N PRO A 38 -12.99 1.22 3.09
CA PRO A 38 -13.20 0.70 1.75
C PRO A 38 -13.56 1.79 0.73
N SER A 39 -13.42 1.49 -0.57
CA SER A 39 -13.89 2.29 -1.70
C SER A 39 -13.43 3.76 -1.72
N VAL A 40 -12.18 4.02 -1.36
CA VAL A 40 -11.63 5.38 -1.22
C VAL A 40 -11.17 5.94 -2.57
N ALA A 41 -11.57 7.17 -2.89
CA ALA A 41 -11.11 7.86 -4.09
C ALA A 41 -9.71 8.47 -3.88
N THR A 42 -8.92 8.57 -4.96
CA THR A 42 -7.55 9.12 -4.92
C THR A 42 -7.47 10.52 -4.30
N GLN A 43 -8.46 11.37 -4.56
CA GLN A 43 -8.52 12.72 -3.98
C GLN A 43 -8.63 12.72 -2.45
N ASP A 44 -9.25 11.70 -1.86
CA ASP A 44 -9.44 11.61 -0.41
C ASP A 44 -8.16 11.11 0.28
N LEU A 45 -7.34 10.30 -0.41
CA LEU A 45 -5.97 10.00 0.02
C LEU A 45 -5.13 11.27 0.15
N VAL A 46 -5.23 12.17 -0.83
CA VAL A 46 -4.48 13.45 -0.85
C VAL A 46 -4.94 14.36 0.30
N LYS A 47 -6.26 14.48 0.54
CA LYS A 47 -6.79 15.24 1.68
C LYS A 47 -6.32 14.66 3.01
N ALA A 48 -6.36 13.34 3.16
CA ALA A 48 -5.90 12.66 4.36
C ALA A 48 -4.40 12.89 4.59
N TYR A 49 -3.58 12.87 3.55
CA TYR A 49 -2.16 13.23 3.67
C TYR A 49 -1.99 14.65 4.22
N HIS A 50 -2.66 15.65 3.62
CA HIS A 50 -2.51 17.04 4.07
C HIS A 50 -2.92 17.23 5.54
N ARG A 51 -3.91 16.48 5.99
CA ARG A 51 -4.40 16.53 7.37
C ARG A 51 -3.46 15.84 8.37
N HIS A 52 -2.94 14.66 8.02
CA HIS A 52 -2.26 13.79 8.98
C HIS A 52 -0.73 13.78 8.83
N LYS A 53 -0.21 14.17 7.66
CA LYS A 53 1.20 14.13 7.27
C LYS A 53 1.90 12.79 7.59
N PRO A 54 1.36 11.65 7.10
CA PRO A 54 1.91 10.34 7.37
C PRO A 54 3.26 10.12 6.69
N GLU A 55 4.05 9.20 7.24
CA GLU A 55 5.29 8.71 6.66
C GLU A 55 5.03 7.57 5.65
N HIS A 56 3.88 6.89 5.76
CA HIS A 56 3.55 5.72 4.95
C HIS A 56 2.11 5.77 4.40
N LEU A 57 1.93 5.20 3.21
CA LEU A 57 0.65 4.90 2.58
C LEU A 57 0.59 3.42 2.20
N VAL A 58 -0.39 2.70 2.74
CA VAL A 58 -0.65 1.29 2.47
C VAL A 58 -1.96 1.15 1.71
N ILE A 59 -1.89 0.65 0.48
CA ILE A 59 -3.05 0.34 -0.37
C ILE A 59 -3.31 -1.16 -0.33
N SER A 60 -4.49 -1.56 0.15
CA SER A 60 -4.94 -2.96 0.13
C SER A 60 -6.11 -3.12 -0.82
N SER A 61 -5.94 -3.93 -1.86
CA SER A 61 -7.03 -4.23 -2.79
C SER A 61 -7.15 -5.73 -3.03
N VAL A 62 -8.38 -6.23 -3.00
CA VAL A 62 -8.70 -7.64 -3.22
C VAL A 62 -9.82 -7.85 -4.24
N ASN A 63 -10.41 -6.77 -4.79
CA ASN A 63 -11.44 -6.86 -5.83
C ASN A 63 -10.89 -7.15 -7.24
N GLY A 64 -9.56 -7.18 -7.43
CA GLY A 64 -8.92 -7.46 -8.71
C GLY A 64 -8.68 -6.25 -9.62
N HIS A 65 -9.02 -5.04 -9.21
CA HIS A 65 -8.74 -3.81 -9.97
C HIS A 65 -7.49 -3.06 -9.46
N GLY A 66 -6.79 -3.64 -8.48
CA GLY A 66 -5.65 -3.06 -7.79
C GLY A 66 -4.50 -2.65 -8.71
N TYR A 67 -4.23 -3.39 -9.80
CA TYR A 67 -3.16 -3.01 -10.72
C TYR A 67 -3.48 -1.68 -11.43
N ILE A 68 -4.64 -1.61 -12.10
CA ILE A 68 -5.05 -0.43 -12.88
C ILE A 68 -5.22 0.78 -11.97
N LYS A 69 -5.97 0.62 -10.87
CA LYS A 69 -6.20 1.72 -9.92
C LYS A 69 -4.96 2.09 -9.12
N GLY A 70 -4.08 1.13 -8.85
CA GLY A 70 -2.78 1.37 -8.24
C GLY A 70 -1.92 2.32 -9.08
N ILE A 71 -1.85 2.11 -10.40
CA ILE A 71 -1.15 3.02 -11.33
C ILE A 71 -1.70 4.45 -11.28
N GLU A 72 -3.03 4.60 -11.29
CA GLU A 72 -3.67 5.92 -11.18
C GLU A 72 -3.30 6.62 -9.86
N ILE A 73 -3.35 5.89 -8.74
CA ILE A 73 -3.02 6.42 -7.41
C ILE A 73 -1.55 6.82 -7.33
N ILE A 74 -0.63 5.94 -7.70
CA ILE A 74 0.80 6.20 -7.50
C ILE A 74 1.29 7.36 -8.36
N ARG A 75 0.81 7.48 -9.60
CA ARG A 75 1.11 8.63 -10.46
C ARG A 75 0.64 9.93 -9.82
N ALA A 76 -0.60 9.97 -9.32
CA ALA A 76 -1.13 11.15 -8.64
C ALA A 76 -0.33 11.50 -7.38
N VAL A 77 0.08 10.49 -6.60
CA VAL A 77 0.92 10.69 -5.41
C VAL A 77 2.30 11.24 -5.79
N ARG A 78 2.98 10.66 -6.78
CA ARG A 78 4.34 11.06 -7.18
C ARG A 78 4.42 12.38 -7.95
N GLN A 79 3.33 12.84 -8.55
CA GLN A 79 3.23 14.19 -9.12
C GLN A 79 3.27 15.30 -8.06
N MET A 80 2.99 14.99 -6.80
CA MET A 80 2.99 15.97 -5.71
C MET A 80 4.34 15.99 -5.00
N ASN A 81 5.10 17.09 -5.13
CA ASN A 81 6.44 17.23 -4.55
C ASN A 81 6.51 16.91 -3.04
N LEU A 82 5.46 17.27 -2.28
CA LEU A 82 5.38 17.01 -0.84
C LEU A 82 5.30 15.51 -0.50
N LEU A 83 4.79 14.69 -1.41
CA LEU A 83 4.57 13.26 -1.23
C LEU A 83 5.73 12.40 -1.75
N LYS A 84 6.75 13.03 -2.35
CA LYS A 84 7.82 12.31 -3.05
C LYS A 84 8.60 11.35 -2.13
N ASN A 85 8.71 11.69 -0.84
CA ASN A 85 9.46 10.91 0.14
C ASN A 85 8.57 9.98 0.99
N MET A 86 7.24 10.01 0.80
CA MET A 86 6.33 9.10 1.51
C MET A 86 6.53 7.69 0.98
N LYS A 87 6.65 6.71 1.89
CA LYS A 87 6.71 5.29 1.49
C LYS A 87 5.31 4.83 1.08
N VAL A 88 5.16 4.32 -0.13
CA VAL A 88 3.88 3.90 -0.69
C VAL A 88 3.96 2.45 -1.10
N VAL A 89 3.06 1.62 -0.56
CA VAL A 89 3.03 0.19 -0.85
C VAL A 89 1.63 -0.27 -1.23
N ILE A 90 1.57 -1.35 -2.00
CA ILE A 90 0.31 -1.97 -2.44
C ILE A 90 0.35 -3.49 -2.28
N GLY A 91 -0.79 -4.10 -1.94
CA GLY A 91 -0.89 -5.55 -1.84
C GLY A 91 -2.32 -6.08 -1.92
N GLY A 92 -2.40 -7.41 -1.91
CA GLY A 92 -3.65 -8.17 -2.01
C GLY A 92 -3.82 -8.85 -3.39
N LYS A 93 -5.06 -8.93 -3.87
CA LYS A 93 -5.41 -9.51 -5.18
C LYS A 93 -5.63 -8.39 -6.19
N LEU A 94 -4.58 -8.08 -6.95
CA LEU A 94 -4.53 -6.91 -7.84
C LEU A 94 -5.07 -7.15 -9.26
N SER A 95 -5.45 -8.38 -9.60
CA SER A 95 -6.03 -8.75 -10.89
C SER A 95 -7.26 -9.65 -10.72
N VAL A 96 -8.24 -9.51 -11.61
CA VAL A 96 -9.40 -10.40 -11.69
C VAL A 96 -9.02 -11.80 -12.18
N ASN A 97 -7.96 -11.92 -12.98
CA ASN A 97 -7.49 -13.17 -13.61
C ASN A 97 -6.45 -13.94 -12.78
N GLY A 98 -6.32 -13.65 -11.48
CA GLY A 98 -5.37 -14.30 -10.59
C GLY A 98 -4.22 -13.38 -10.18
N MET A 99 -3.01 -13.94 -10.07
CA MET A 99 -1.82 -13.16 -9.73
C MET A 99 -1.40 -12.26 -10.90
N ILE A 100 -0.96 -11.04 -10.58
CA ILE A 100 -0.32 -10.17 -11.58
C ILE A 100 1.04 -10.73 -12.00
N SER A 101 1.46 -10.45 -13.24
CA SER A 101 2.74 -10.93 -13.76
C SER A 101 3.93 -10.21 -13.12
N ASN A 102 5.13 -10.79 -13.25
CA ASN A 102 6.38 -10.13 -12.82
C ASN A 102 6.62 -8.79 -13.53
N GLU A 103 6.15 -8.66 -14.78
CA GLU A 103 6.21 -7.40 -15.52
C GLU A 103 5.29 -6.34 -14.92
N GLN A 104 4.06 -6.72 -14.55
CA GLN A 104 3.13 -5.82 -13.88
C GLN A 104 3.66 -5.38 -12.50
N ILE A 105 4.31 -6.28 -11.76
CA ILE A 105 4.99 -5.95 -10.50
C ILE A 105 6.11 -4.94 -10.73
N ARG A 106 6.98 -5.17 -11.74
CA ARG A 106 8.04 -4.21 -12.11
C ARG A 106 7.45 -2.86 -12.49
N ASN A 107 6.40 -2.83 -13.29
CA ASN A 107 5.73 -1.59 -13.68
C ASN A 107 5.21 -0.80 -12.47
N LEU A 108 4.60 -1.47 -11.48
CA LEU A 108 4.16 -0.80 -10.24
C LEU A 108 5.33 -0.14 -9.49
N HIS A 109 6.50 -0.79 -9.46
CA HIS A 109 7.70 -0.21 -8.89
C HIS A 109 8.24 0.97 -9.70
N GLU A 110 8.33 0.85 -11.02
CA GLU A 110 8.78 1.90 -11.94
C GLU A 110 7.90 3.16 -11.85
N GLU A 111 6.61 2.96 -11.62
CA GLU A 111 5.61 4.03 -11.45
C GLU A 111 5.65 4.67 -10.05
N GLY A 112 6.37 4.03 -9.12
CA GLY A 112 6.81 4.65 -7.88
C GLY A 112 6.35 3.99 -6.59
N PHE A 113 5.77 2.78 -6.63
CA PHE A 113 5.52 2.02 -5.39
C PHE A 113 6.85 1.52 -4.81
N ASP A 114 7.03 1.74 -3.51
CA ASP A 114 8.21 1.28 -2.76
C ASP A 114 8.11 -0.21 -2.38
N GLY A 115 6.92 -0.81 -2.47
CA GLY A 115 6.66 -2.20 -2.12
C GLY A 115 5.38 -2.75 -2.76
N VAL A 116 5.46 -3.97 -3.30
CA VAL A 116 4.34 -4.68 -3.93
C VAL A 116 4.22 -6.09 -3.33
N PHE A 117 3.13 -6.37 -2.61
CA PHE A 117 2.96 -7.59 -1.80
C PHE A 117 1.78 -8.43 -2.29
N VAL A 118 2.05 -9.36 -3.22
CA VAL A 118 1.00 -10.15 -3.93
C VAL A 118 1.25 -11.66 -3.95
N LYS A 119 2.35 -12.13 -3.34
CA LYS A 119 2.72 -13.55 -3.27
C LYS A 119 2.09 -14.24 -2.06
N SER A 120 2.24 -15.57 -1.96
CA SER A 120 1.84 -16.32 -0.76
C SER A 120 2.55 -15.86 0.52
N THR A 121 3.74 -15.27 0.40
CA THR A 121 4.56 -14.71 1.48
C THR A 121 4.28 -13.23 1.76
N ALA A 122 3.26 -12.63 1.13
CA ALA A 122 3.03 -11.18 1.12
C ALA A 122 2.97 -10.54 2.51
N ILE A 123 2.28 -11.16 3.48
CA ILE A 123 2.13 -10.61 4.83
C ILE A 123 3.46 -10.59 5.59
N GLU A 124 4.24 -11.67 5.52
CA GLU A 124 5.55 -11.72 6.18
C GLU A 124 6.53 -10.73 5.55
N GLU A 125 6.54 -10.62 4.22
CA GLU A 125 7.35 -9.64 3.49
C GLU A 125 6.94 -8.20 3.84
N PHE A 126 5.64 -7.92 3.91
CA PHE A 126 5.09 -6.63 4.31
C PHE A 126 5.46 -6.27 5.74
N ARG A 127 5.24 -7.17 6.70
CA ARG A 127 5.60 -6.99 8.11
C ARG A 127 7.08 -6.64 8.25
N TYR A 128 7.92 -7.39 7.54
CA TYR A 128 9.36 -7.18 7.57
C TYR A 128 9.78 -5.82 6.98
N TYR A 129 9.17 -5.44 5.85
CA TYR A 129 9.35 -4.12 5.22
C TYR A 129 8.95 -2.98 6.17
N MET A 130 7.79 -3.08 6.82
CA MET A 130 7.28 -2.03 7.72
C MET A 130 8.14 -1.87 8.97
N GLN A 131 8.76 -2.95 9.46
CA GLN A 131 9.72 -2.87 10.57
C GLN A 131 11.06 -2.23 10.19
N GLY A 132 11.28 -1.87 8.92
CA GLY A 132 12.56 -1.34 8.45
C GLY A 132 13.71 -2.34 8.54
N LYS A 133 13.41 -3.62 8.76
CA LYS A 133 14.40 -4.68 8.71
C LYS A 133 14.65 -4.94 7.22
N ASN A 134 15.90 -4.94 6.80
CA ASN A 134 16.27 -5.11 5.40
C ASN A 134 16.62 -6.58 5.18
N ARG A 135 16.05 -7.26 4.18
CA ARG A 135 16.33 -8.67 3.95
C ARG A 135 17.60 -8.57 3.14
N LEU A 136 18.75 -8.61 3.83
CA LEU A 136 20.00 -8.96 3.19
C LEU A 136 19.76 -10.34 2.56
N MET A 137 19.23 -10.36 1.35
CA MET A 137 19.39 -11.49 0.46
C MET A 137 20.87 -11.51 0.08
N ARG A 138 21.70 -12.02 0.99
CA ARG A 138 22.92 -12.71 0.59
C ARG A 138 22.43 -13.97 -0.13
N VAL A 139 22.37 -13.86 -1.45
CA VAL A 139 22.52 -15.02 -2.30
C VAL A 139 23.88 -15.61 -1.94
N VAL A 140 23.85 -16.78 -1.30
CA VAL A 140 24.97 -17.72 -1.28
C VAL A 140 24.85 -18.53 -2.56
#